data_AF-A0A935S6W4-F1
#
_entry.id   AF-A0A935S6W4-F1
#
_cell.length_a   1.000
_cell.length_b   1.000
_cell.length_c   1.000
_cell.angle_alpha   90.00
_cell.angle_beta   90.00
_cell.angle_gamma   90.00
#
_symmetry.space_group_name_H-M   'P 1'
#
loop_
_entity.id
_entity.type
_entity.pdbx_description
1 polymer ?
#
loop_
_entity_poly.entity_id
_entity_poly.type
_entity_poly.pdbx_seq_one_letter_code
_entity_poly.pdbx_strand_id
1 'polypeptide(L)' 'MQKDLNGQSYIMISENDKATRRNITMGKQYNGKVEILDGISATDNVITSGYEGLNEGDLVKIKK' A
#
# COMPACT_ATOMS: atom_id res chain seq x y z
N MET A 1 -5.68 4.18 1.17
CA MET A 1 -5.36 3.84 -0.23
C MET A 1 -5.22 5.13 -1.01
N GLN A 2 -4.12 5.29 -1.76
CA GLN A 2 -3.87 6.48 -2.56
C GLN A 2 -4.01 6.14 -4.05
N LYS A 3 -4.44 7.11 -4.85
CA LYS A 3 -4.44 7.01 -6.31
C LYS A 3 -3.31 7.89 -6.83
N ASP A 4 -2.63 7.44 -7.88
CA ASP A 4 -1.65 8.27 -8.55
C ASP A 4 -2.30 9.20 -9.57
N LEU A 5 -1.46 10.02 -10.22
CA LEU A 5 -1.86 11.01 -11.23
C LEU A 5 -2.57 10.38 -12.44
N ASN A 6 -2.41 9.07 -12.67
CA ASN A 6 -3.01 8.32 -13.77
C ASN A 6 -4.29 7.57 -13.34
N GLY A 7 -4.74 7.74 -12.09
CA GLY A 7 -5.88 7.02 -11.53
C GLY A 7 -5.57 5.57 -11.15
N GLN A 8 -4.30 5.15 -11.23
CA GLN A 8 -3.90 3.81 -10.82
C GLN A 8 -3.82 3.76 -9.30
N SER A 9 -4.41 2.70 -8.74
CA SER A 9 -4.46 2.52 -7.29
C SER A 9 -3.17 1.89 -6.80
N TYR A 10 -2.65 2.41 -5.70
CA TYR A 10 -1.44 1.89 -5.10
C TYR A 10 -1.55 1.88 -3.59
N ILE A 11 -0.71 1.06 -2.99
CA ILE A 11 -0.49 1.00 -1.55
C ILE A 11 1.00 1.17 -1.26
N MET A 12 1.31 1.60 -0.05
CA MET A 12 2.67 1.55 0.47
C MET A 12 2.82 0.28 1.29
N ILE A 13 3.90 -0.45 1.04
CA ILE A 13 4.31 -1.61 1.82
C ILE A 13 5.65 -1.34 2.49
N SER A 14 5.93 -2.05 3.57
CA SER A 14 7.25 -2.07 4.19
C SER A 14 8.03 -3.27 3.66
N GLU A 15 9.14 -2.99 2.98
CA GLU A 15 10.06 -3.98 2.44
C GLU A 15 11.48 -3.61 2.88
N ASN A 16 12.16 -4.49 3.63
CA ASN A 16 13.50 -4.24 4.19
C ASN A 16 13.62 -2.91 4.95
N ASP A 17 12.66 -2.63 5.85
CA ASP A 17 12.57 -1.38 6.62
C ASP A 17 12.45 -0.10 5.76
N LYS A 18 12.02 -0.23 4.50
CA LYS A 18 11.74 0.89 3.60
C LYS A 18 10.31 0.87 3.10
N ALA A 19 9.76 2.05 2.85
CA ALA A 19 8.47 2.23 2.20
C ALA A 19 8.62 1.98 0.69
N THR A 20 7.95 0.96 0.18
CA THR A 20 7.94 0.67 -1.25
C THR A 20 6.52 0.89 -1.78
N ARG A 21 6.42 1.64 -2.87
CA ARG A 21 5.15 1.82 -3.57
C ARG A 21 4.83 0.56 -4.36
N ARG A 22 3.62 0.05 -4.20
CA ARG A 22 3.14 -1.12 -4.93
C ARG A 22 1.82 -0.78 -5.63
N ASN A 23 1.84 -0.84 -6.96
CA ASN A 23 0.64 -0.70 -7.76
C ASN A 23 -0.22 -1.95 -7.60
N ILE A 24 -1.52 -1.74 -7.44
CA ILE A 24 -2.48 -2.82 -7.20
C ILE A 24 -3.67 -2.71 -8.16
N THR A 25 -4.23 -3.87 -8.49
CA THR A 25 -5.50 -3.94 -9.21
C THR A 25 -6.60 -4.11 -8.17
N MET A 26 -7.50 -3.13 -8.11
CA MET A 26 -8.66 -3.19 -7.23
C MET A 26 -9.78 -4.00 -7.89
N GLY A 27 -10.41 -4.84 -7.09
CA GLY A 27 -11.67 -5.48 -7.41
C GLY A 27 -12.84 -4.70 -6.85
N LYS A 28 -13.78 -5.42 -6.25
CA LYS A 28 -15.01 -4.81 -5.73
C LYS A 28 -14.79 -4.22 -4.34
N GLN A 29 -15.51 -3.14 -4.05
CA GLN A 29 -15.51 -2.50 -2.73
C GLN A 29 -16.87 -2.73 -2.06
N TYR A 30 -16.86 -3.29 -0.85
CA TYR A 30 -18.07 -3.55 -0.06
C TYR A 30 -17.78 -3.37 1.43
N ASN A 31 -18.77 -2.87 2.19
CA ASN A 31 -18.70 -2.73 3.65
C ASN A 31 -17.42 -2.04 4.16
N GLY A 32 -16.97 -1.00 3.47
CA GLY A 32 -15.75 -0.27 3.84
C GLY A 32 -14.43 -1.02 3.57
N LYS A 33 -14.48 -2.19 2.93
CA LYS A 33 -13.32 -2.97 2.51
C LYS A 33 -13.22 -2.99 0.99
N VAL A 34 -12.01 -3.05 0.47
CA VAL A 34 -11.72 -3.20 -0.96
C VAL A 34 -10.99 -4.51 -1.19
N GLU A 35 -11.40 -5.25 -2.20
CA GLU A 35 -10.70 -6.44 -2.66
C GLU A 35 -9.51 -6.03 -3.55
N ILE A 36 -8.36 -6.65 -3.33
CA ILE A 36 -7.18 -6.50 -4.19
C ILE A 36 -7.07 -7.77 -5.01
N LEU A 37 -7.22 -7.65 -6.33
CA LEU A 37 -7.18 -8.78 -7.26
C LEU A 37 -5.74 -9.15 -7.62
N ASP A 38 -4.84 -8.16 -7.65
CA ASP A 38 -3.45 -8.36 -8.05
C ASP A 38 -2.52 -7.25 -7.50
N GLY A 39 -1.23 -7.54 -7.47
CA GLY A 39 -0.16 -6.61 -7.10
C GLY A 39 0.34 -6.72 -5.65
N ILE A 40 -0.22 -7.62 -4.84
CA ILE A 40 0.18 -7.81 -3.44
C ILE A 40 0.33 -9.30 -3.08
N SER A 41 1.32 -9.62 -2.24
CA SER A 41 1.51 -10.93 -1.64
C SER A 41 0.96 -10.99 -0.21
N ALA A 42 0.53 -12.17 0.25
CA ALA A 42 0.12 -12.40 1.64
C ALA A 42 1.27 -12.18 2.65
N THR A 43 2.51 -12.14 2.18
CA THR A 43 3.71 -11.85 2.99
C THR A 43 4.04 -10.37 3.08
N ASP A 44 3.34 -9.51 2.33
CA ASP A 44 3.65 -8.07 2.29
C ASP A 44 3.07 -7.35 3.51
N ASN A 45 3.89 -6.52 4.16
CA ASN A 45 3.46 -5.68 5.27
C ASN A 45 2.89 -4.37 4.74
N VAL A 46 1.57 -4.21 4.77
CA VAL A 46 0.90 -3.00 4.28
C VAL A 46 0.96 -1.88 5.32
N ILE A 47 1.37 -0.69 4.87
CA ILE A 47 1.37 0.52 5.69
C ILE A 47 -0.03 1.12 5.66
N THR A 48 -0.78 0.96 6.75
CA THR A 48 -2.17 1.42 6.89
C THR A 48 -2.30 2.68 7.74
N SER A 49 -1.23 3.10 8.42
CA SER A 49 -1.18 4.28 9.29
C SER A 49 0.16 4.99 9.14
N GLY A 50 0.18 6.32 9.27
CA GLY A 50 1.42 7.11 9.08
C GLY A 50 1.91 7.14 7.63
N TYR A 51 1.04 6.85 6.66
CA TYR A 51 1.35 6.96 5.23
C TYR A 51 1.30 8.43 4.74
N GLU A 52 0.79 9.35 5.56
CA GLU A 52 0.68 10.76 5.22
C GLU A 52 2.09 11.37 5.11
N GLY A 53 2.45 11.83 3.90
CA GLY A 53 3.78 12.39 3.62
C GLY A 53 4.89 11.33 3.44
N LEU A 54 4.56 10.04 3.47
CA LEU A 54 5.51 8.96 3.23
C LEU A 54 5.84 8.85 1.74
N ASN A 55 7.13 8.91 1.41
CA ASN A 55 7.64 8.76 0.06
C ASN A 55 8.21 7.36 -0.16
N GLU A 56 8.36 6.98 -1.42
CA GLU A 56 9.05 5.74 -1.78
C GLU A 56 10.53 5.82 -1.38
N GLY A 57 11.02 4.78 -0.72
CA GLY A 57 12.38 4.68 -0.20
C GLY A 57 12.57 5.18 1.24
N ASP A 58 11.56 5.83 1.83
CA ASP A 58 11.63 6.31 3.21
C ASP A 58 11.80 5.16 4.19
N LEU A 59 12.63 5.36 5.22
CA LEU A 59 12.79 4.37 6.28
C LEU A 59 11.52 4.28 7.13
N VAL A 60 11.02 3.07 7.30
CA VAL A 60 9.83 2.78 8.09
C VAL A 60 10.12 1.70 9.11
N LYS A 61 9.58 1.87 10.30
CA LYS A 61 9.68 0.87 11.37
C LYS A 61 8.29 0.37 11.70
N ILE A 62 8.06 -0.92 11.48
CA ILE A 62 6.81 -1.57 11.89
C ILE A 62 6.79 -1.62 13.42
N LYS A 63 5.83 -0.92 14.03
CA LYS A 63 5.52 -1.12 15.46
C LYS A 63 4.67 -2.39 15.57
N LYS A 64 5.16 -3.39 16.30
CA LYS A 64 4.38 -4.56 16.73
C LYS A 64 3.47 -4.20 17.87
#